data_AF-A0A815YDS0-F1
#
_entry.id   AF-A0A815YDS0-F1
#
_cell.length_a   1.000
_cell.length_b   1.000
_cell.length_c   1.000
_cell.angle_alpha   90.00
_cell.angle_beta   90.00
_cell.angle_gamma   90.00
#
_symmetry.space_group_name_H-M   'P 1'
#
loop_
_entity.id
_entity.type
_entity.pdbx_description
1 polymer ?
#
loop_
_entity_poly.entity_id
_entity_poly.type
_entity_poly.pdbx_seq_one_letter_code
_entity_poly.pdbx_strand_id
1 'polypeptide(L)'
;CHSPWHEKMTCKEYTEGNKLLKQWANQYDQNQSNAKQCPKCKVFISRNGGCPHMTCSKCSCDFCYNCGKRRLEIKFFGTHESCKYNLYPNKPVLRKTLRGLFVGAAVVVAPVAAVGAVALLAVGTTVAVPTYGTYRLVKFLRQRHQRRSNIQLTERNNDHRRRSSWNGDSDQESGPSTIETREERELRLAIAASEQTFEKEEYERKAIVFDDNDSLNYGEMNWKTRASLDSLSTVDGEEQNSRSRQRSPLPSRKSLLKLTPTTVTDNKF
;
A
#
# COMPACT_ATOMS: atom_id res chain seq x y z
N CYS A 1 34.06 4.08 -45.92
CA CYS A 1 34.31 3.69 -44.51
C CYS A 1 33.11 3.85 -43.56
N HIS A 2 31.89 4.22 -44.02
CA HIS A 2 30.70 4.49 -43.15
C HIS A 2 30.89 5.57 -42.07
N SER A 3 31.94 6.38 -42.20
CA SER A 3 32.21 7.56 -41.36
C SER A 3 31.63 8.81 -42.03
N PRO A 4 31.44 9.93 -41.31
CA PRO A 4 31.15 11.22 -41.93
C PRO A 4 32.19 11.57 -42.99
N TRP A 5 31.79 12.35 -43.99
CA TRP A 5 32.64 12.77 -45.11
C TRP A 5 33.95 13.40 -44.62
N HIS A 6 35.08 12.91 -45.13
CA HIS A 6 36.41 13.41 -44.79
C HIS A 6 37.28 13.48 -46.06
N GLU A 7 37.81 14.66 -46.37
CA GLU A 7 38.55 14.91 -47.61
C GLU A 7 40.08 14.81 -47.44
N LYS A 8 40.61 15.24 -46.29
CA LYS A 8 42.06 15.40 -46.04
C LYS A 8 42.74 14.17 -45.43
N MET A 9 42.05 13.04 -45.32
CA MET A 9 42.62 11.83 -44.71
C MET A 9 42.08 10.58 -45.38
N THR A 10 42.92 9.54 -45.43
CA THR A 10 42.50 8.25 -45.97
C THR A 10 41.47 7.58 -45.05
N CYS A 11 40.66 6.67 -45.60
CA CYS A 11 39.72 5.88 -44.81
C CYS A 11 40.41 5.14 -43.65
N LYS A 12 41.65 4.69 -43.85
CA LYS A 12 42.44 3.97 -42.84
C LYS A 12 42.85 4.88 -41.69
N GLU A 13 43.43 6.05 -42.01
CA GLU A 13 43.83 7.06 -41.02
C GLU A 13 42.65 7.51 -40.15
N TYR A 14 41.47 7.75 -40.75
CA TYR A 14 40.28 8.12 -39.99
C TYR A 14 39.93 7.05 -38.94
N THR A 15 39.97 5.77 -39.33
CA THR A 15 39.64 4.68 -38.43
C THR A 15 40.68 4.49 -37.31
N GLU A 16 41.96 4.68 -37.62
CA GLU A 16 43.05 4.63 -36.64
C GLU A 16 42.94 5.78 -35.64
N GLY A 17 42.73 7.01 -36.11
CA GLY A 17 42.49 8.17 -35.25
C GLY A 17 41.28 7.98 -34.32
N ASN A 18 40.18 7.42 -34.81
CA ASN A 18 39.01 7.14 -33.98
C ASN A 18 39.28 6.05 -32.92
N LYS A 19 40.10 5.03 -33.24
CA LYS A 19 40.54 4.03 -32.25
C LYS A 19 41.39 4.67 -31.15
N LEU A 20 42.36 5.50 -31.52
CA LEU A 20 43.21 6.22 -30.58
C LEU A 20 42.40 7.15 -29.68
N LEU A 21 41.44 7.91 -30.24
CA LEU A 21 40.55 8.77 -29.46
C LEU A 21 39.75 7.96 -28.43
N LYS A 22 39.20 6.80 -28.81
CA LYS A 22 38.47 5.93 -27.89
C LYS A 22 39.37 5.37 -26.79
N GLN A 23 40.61 4.99 -27.13
CA GLN A 23 41.59 4.50 -26.16
C GLN A 23 41.96 5.59 -25.17
N TRP A 24 42.33 6.78 -25.65
CA TRP A 24 42.64 7.93 -24.80
C TRP A 24 41.45 8.34 -23.91
N ALA A 25 40.23 8.36 -24.45
CA ALA A 25 39.04 8.74 -23.69
C ALA A 25 38.73 7.76 -22.54
N ASN A 26 39.03 6.47 -22.73
CA ASN A 26 38.83 5.42 -21.73
C ASN A 26 40.02 5.25 -20.79
N GLN A 27 41.16 5.85 -21.10
CA GLN A 27 42.30 5.87 -20.21
C GLN A 27 41.93 6.63 -18.93
N TYR A 28 42.35 6.06 -17.80
CA TYR A 28 42.08 6.62 -16.48
C TYR A 28 43.28 7.45 -16.05
N ASP A 29 43.06 8.75 -15.85
CA ASP A 29 43.99 9.63 -15.17
C ASP A 29 43.36 10.08 -13.86
N GLN A 30 44.15 10.12 -12.78
CA GLN A 30 43.69 10.48 -11.43
C GLN A 30 42.34 9.83 -11.03
N ASN A 31 42.17 8.55 -11.40
CA ASN A 31 41.00 7.72 -11.07
C ASN A 31 39.68 8.07 -11.78
N GLN A 32 39.72 8.88 -12.85
CA GLN A 32 38.59 9.18 -13.72
C GLN A 32 39.00 9.03 -15.19
N SER A 33 38.04 8.74 -16.08
CA SER A 33 38.36 8.65 -17.51
C SER A 33 38.58 10.05 -18.08
N ASN A 34 39.56 10.18 -18.98
CA ASN A 34 39.96 11.47 -19.57
C ASN A 34 38.81 12.21 -20.25
N ALA A 35 37.91 11.46 -20.91
CA ALA A 35 36.70 12.00 -21.51
C ALA A 35 35.48 11.13 -21.20
N LYS A 36 34.30 11.73 -21.29
CA LYS A 36 33.00 11.05 -21.18
C LYS A 36 32.15 11.31 -22.41
N GLN A 37 31.38 10.30 -22.81
CA GLN A 37 30.45 10.42 -23.92
C GLN A 37 29.16 11.09 -23.47
N CYS A 38 28.65 11.99 -24.30
CA CYS A 38 27.33 12.55 -24.12
C CYS A 38 26.24 11.46 -24.28
N PRO A 39 25.24 11.37 -23.38
CA PRO A 39 24.18 10.36 -23.47
C PRO A 39 23.23 10.56 -24.68
N LYS A 40 23.16 11.76 -25.26
CA LYS A 40 22.30 12.04 -26.44
C LYS A 40 23.06 11.88 -27.75
N CYS A 41 24.18 12.57 -27.92
CA CYS A 41 24.92 12.64 -29.19
C CYS A 41 26.22 11.82 -29.23
N LYS A 42 26.62 11.16 -28.12
CA LYS A 42 27.81 10.30 -28.01
C LYS A 42 29.15 10.98 -28.30
N VAL A 43 29.18 12.29 -28.41
CA VAL A 43 30.42 13.07 -28.54
C VAL A 43 31.23 12.97 -27.24
N PHE A 44 32.55 12.82 -27.37
CA PHE A 44 33.47 12.82 -26.23
C PHE A 44 33.69 14.25 -25.73
N ILE A 45 33.51 14.44 -24.43
CA ILE A 45 33.69 15.71 -23.73
C ILE A 45 34.72 15.45 -22.64
N SER A 46 35.80 16.22 -22.62
CA SER A 46 36.77 16.25 -21.52
C SER A 46 36.43 17.40 -20.57
N ARG A 47 36.91 17.30 -19.32
CA ARG A 47 36.82 18.39 -18.34
C ARG A 47 38.18 18.60 -17.69
N ASN A 48 38.46 19.85 -17.30
CA ASN A 48 39.71 20.23 -16.66
C ASN A 48 39.58 20.38 -15.13
N GLY A 49 38.50 19.84 -14.54
CA GLY A 49 38.17 19.95 -13.12
C GLY A 49 36.89 20.73 -12.84
N GLY A 50 36.50 20.85 -11.56
CA GLY A 50 35.32 21.61 -11.12
C GLY A 50 34.04 20.78 -10.95
N CYS A 51 32.89 21.45 -11.09
CA CYS A 51 31.57 20.86 -10.85
C CYS A 51 31.29 19.69 -11.82
N PRO A 52 30.68 18.58 -11.37
CA PRO A 52 30.23 17.49 -12.26
C PRO A 52 29.04 17.89 -13.14
N HIS A 53 28.52 19.12 -12.99
CA HIS A 53 27.52 19.70 -13.85
C HIS A 53 28.07 20.16 -15.20
N MET A 54 27.91 19.34 -16.23
CA MET A 54 28.27 19.72 -17.61
C MET A 54 27.05 19.73 -18.53
N THR A 55 27.12 20.63 -19.50
CA THR A 55 26.15 20.77 -20.60
C THR A 55 26.91 20.50 -21.89
N CYS A 56 26.39 19.63 -22.74
CA CYS A 56 27.08 19.29 -23.99
C CYS A 56 26.92 20.41 -25.04
N SER A 57 28.02 20.84 -25.65
CA SER A 57 28.05 21.90 -26.67
C SER A 57 27.33 21.56 -27.98
N LYS A 58 27.10 20.28 -28.29
CA LYS A 58 26.45 19.83 -29.54
C LYS A 58 24.94 19.64 -29.39
N CYS A 59 24.49 19.03 -28.29
CA CYS A 59 23.07 18.73 -28.05
C CYS A 59 22.38 19.65 -27.04
N SER A 60 23.14 20.58 -26.44
CA SER A 60 22.75 21.42 -25.29
C SER A 60 22.09 20.65 -24.15
N CYS A 61 22.48 19.39 -23.96
CA CYS A 61 21.86 18.50 -22.99
C CYS A 61 22.69 18.39 -21.72
N ASP A 62 22.02 18.54 -20.57
CA ASP A 62 22.65 18.49 -19.25
C ASP A 62 22.88 17.05 -18.80
N PHE A 63 24.11 16.77 -18.37
CA PHE A 63 24.50 15.44 -17.92
C PHE A 63 25.55 15.52 -16.84
N CYS A 64 25.61 14.48 -16.01
CA CYS A 64 26.64 14.37 -15.00
C CYS A 64 27.87 13.65 -15.54
N TYR A 65 29.03 14.29 -15.41
CA TYR A 65 30.30 13.72 -15.86
C TYR A 65 30.68 12.43 -15.13
N ASN A 66 30.37 12.32 -13.83
CA ASN A 66 30.75 11.15 -13.03
C ASN A 66 30.01 9.87 -13.44
N CYS A 67 28.72 9.96 -13.80
CA CYS A 67 27.90 8.78 -14.15
C CYS A 67 27.62 8.65 -15.65
N GLY A 68 27.84 9.70 -16.45
CA GLY A 68 27.53 9.74 -17.88
C GLY A 68 26.04 9.77 -18.21
N LYS A 69 25.15 9.97 -17.23
CA LYS A 69 23.69 10.01 -17.44
C LYS A 69 23.18 11.44 -17.56
N ARG A 70 22.09 11.60 -18.34
CA ARG A 70 21.35 12.87 -18.43
C ARG A 70 20.81 13.24 -17.06
N ARG A 71 20.95 14.51 -16.68
CA ARG A 71 20.24 15.05 -15.53
C ARG A 71 18.83 15.41 -15.96
N LEU A 72 17.86 14.90 -15.23
CA LEU A 72 16.47 15.32 -15.34
C LEU A 72 16.20 16.14 -14.09
N GLU A 73 15.77 17.39 -14.26
CA GLU A 73 15.37 18.24 -13.16
C GLU A 73 13.90 17.96 -12.86
N ILE A 74 13.64 16.90 -12.10
CA ILE A 74 12.29 16.54 -11.66
C ILE A 74 12.21 16.87 -10.17
N LYS A 75 11.34 17.83 -9.79
CA LYS A 75 11.18 18.35 -8.42
C LYS A 75 10.92 17.27 -7.34
N PHE A 76 10.43 16.09 -7.73
CA PHE A 76 10.02 15.02 -6.81
C PHE A 76 10.85 13.72 -6.91
N PHE A 77 11.47 13.43 -8.05
CA PHE A 77 12.22 12.17 -8.27
C PHE A 77 13.66 12.44 -8.70
N GLY A 78 14.37 13.16 -7.83
CA GLY A 78 15.82 13.17 -7.80
C GLY A 78 16.44 14.26 -8.66
N THR A 79 16.81 15.35 -8.01
CA THR A 79 18.03 16.05 -8.42
C THR A 79 19.16 15.01 -8.48
N HIS A 80 20.07 15.17 -9.43
CA HIS A 80 21.18 14.23 -9.64
C HIS A 80 22.23 14.27 -8.50
N GLU A 81 21.83 14.71 -7.32
CA GLU A 81 22.60 14.74 -6.08
C GLU A 81 22.81 13.33 -5.54
N SER A 82 21.81 12.45 -5.64
CA SER A 82 21.89 11.02 -5.27
C SER A 82 22.54 10.15 -6.35
N CYS A 83 23.56 10.66 -7.03
CA CYS A 83 24.27 9.90 -8.04
C CYS A 83 24.98 8.68 -7.40
N LYS A 84 24.67 7.47 -7.89
CA LYS A 84 25.32 6.18 -7.54
C LYS A 84 26.86 6.21 -7.62
N TYR A 85 27.43 7.19 -8.34
CA TYR A 85 28.86 7.38 -8.54
C TYR A 85 29.47 8.51 -7.70
N ASN A 86 28.65 9.25 -6.93
CA ASN A 86 29.08 10.24 -5.95
C ASN A 86 29.43 9.60 -4.59
N LEU A 87 28.84 8.44 -4.28
CA LEU A 87 29.35 7.56 -3.22
C LEU A 87 30.71 6.99 -3.66
N TYR A 88 31.78 7.53 -3.09
CA TYR A 88 33.18 7.17 -3.31
C TYR A 88 33.63 7.28 -4.79
N PRO A 89 33.85 8.51 -5.31
CA PRO A 89 34.33 8.72 -6.67
C PRO A 89 35.72 8.10 -6.91
N ASN A 90 36.53 7.99 -5.85
CA ASN A 90 37.95 7.62 -5.94
C ASN A 90 38.27 6.20 -5.43
N LYS A 91 37.30 5.31 -5.25
CA LYS A 91 37.58 3.91 -4.84
C LYS A 91 36.68 2.92 -5.59
N PRO A 92 37.03 2.54 -6.83
CA PRO A 92 36.23 1.61 -7.63
C PRO A 92 36.18 0.21 -7.01
N VAL A 93 37.23 -0.20 -6.30
CA VAL A 93 37.29 -1.48 -5.56
C VAL A 93 36.31 -1.47 -4.39
N LEU A 94 36.27 -0.40 -3.58
CA LEU A 94 35.34 -0.27 -2.44
C LEU A 94 33.87 -0.33 -2.86
N ARG A 95 33.55 0.26 -4.02
CA ARG A 95 32.19 0.19 -4.58
C ARG A 95 31.80 -1.22 -5.01
N LYS A 96 32.76 -2.00 -5.53
CA LYS A 96 32.54 -3.39 -5.93
C LYS A 96 32.45 -4.31 -4.70
N THR A 97 33.29 -4.10 -3.68
CA THR A 97 33.29 -4.90 -2.46
C THR A 97 32.01 -4.72 -1.64
N LEU A 98 31.49 -3.50 -1.51
CA LEU A 98 30.21 -3.29 -0.80
C LEU A 98 29.05 -4.02 -1.49
N ARG A 99 28.98 -3.98 -2.84
CA ARG A 99 27.95 -4.73 -3.58
C ARG A 99 28.13 -6.24 -3.45
N GLY A 100 29.38 -6.71 -3.51
CA GLY A 100 29.71 -8.11 -3.29
C GLY A 100 29.34 -8.58 -1.89
N LEU A 101 29.55 -7.74 -0.87
CA LEU A 101 29.21 -8.03 0.52
C LEU A 101 27.70 -8.11 0.73
N PHE A 102 26.91 -7.16 0.23
CA PHE A 102 25.45 -7.22 0.37
C PHE A 102 24.84 -8.41 -0.35
N VAL A 103 25.30 -8.69 -1.58
CA VAL A 103 24.83 -9.85 -2.34
C VAL A 103 25.28 -11.15 -1.67
N GLY A 104 26.54 -11.25 -1.25
CA GLY A 104 27.05 -12.42 -0.53
C GLY A 104 26.35 -12.66 0.80
N ALA A 105 26.11 -11.61 1.58
CA ALA A 105 25.35 -11.71 2.83
C ALA A 105 23.90 -12.14 2.57
N ALA A 106 23.22 -11.57 1.57
CA ALA A 106 21.86 -11.97 1.23
C ALA A 106 21.77 -13.44 0.79
N VAL A 107 22.75 -13.92 0.02
CA VAL A 107 22.81 -15.32 -0.45
C VAL A 107 23.00 -16.30 0.71
N VAL A 108 23.66 -15.91 1.80
CA VAL A 108 23.83 -16.76 3.00
C VAL A 108 22.66 -16.62 3.97
N VAL A 109 22.21 -15.39 4.23
CA VAL A 109 21.16 -15.12 5.23
C VAL A 109 19.81 -15.65 4.77
N ALA A 110 19.45 -15.51 3.48
CA ALA A 110 18.16 -15.95 2.97
C ALA A 110 17.89 -17.47 3.17
N PRO A 111 18.79 -18.40 2.78
CA PRO A 111 18.55 -19.83 3.00
C PRO A 111 18.58 -20.20 4.49
N VAL A 112 19.45 -19.58 5.30
CA VAL A 112 19.50 -19.86 6.75
C VAL A 112 18.20 -19.41 7.44
N ALA A 113 17.68 -18.23 7.10
CA ALA A 113 16.41 -17.76 7.61
C ALA A 113 15.24 -18.65 7.17
N ALA A 114 15.24 -19.12 5.91
CA ALA A 114 14.22 -20.03 5.41
C ALA A 114 14.22 -21.37 6.18
N VAL A 115 15.39 -21.98 6.38
CA VAL A 115 15.52 -23.23 7.15
C VAL A 115 15.11 -23.02 8.61
N GLY A 116 15.51 -21.90 9.22
CA GLY A 116 15.11 -21.54 10.58
C GLY A 116 13.60 -21.40 10.74
N ALA A 117 12.93 -20.72 9.80
CA ALA A 117 11.47 -20.57 9.81
C ALA A 117 10.75 -21.92 9.69
N VAL A 118 11.21 -22.81 8.81
CA VAL A 118 10.65 -24.16 8.66
C VAL A 118 10.82 -24.98 9.94
N ALA A 119 11.98 -24.90 10.59
CA ALA A 119 12.22 -25.60 11.86
C ALA A 119 11.28 -25.11 12.98
N LEU A 120 11.07 -23.79 13.10
CA LEU A 120 10.14 -23.22 14.09
C LEU A 120 8.69 -23.65 13.84
N LEU A 121 8.25 -23.68 12.58
CA LEU A 121 6.91 -24.17 12.24
C LEU A 121 6.75 -25.66 12.57
N ALA A 122 7.75 -26.49 12.25
CA ALA A 122 7.73 -27.91 12.59
C ALA A 122 7.60 -28.13 14.10
N VAL A 123 8.40 -27.45 14.92
CA VAL A 123 8.32 -27.53 16.39
C VAL A 123 6.99 -26.98 16.92
N GLY A 124 6.49 -25.89 16.34
CA GLY A 124 5.19 -25.33 16.72
C GLY A 124 4.05 -26.32 16.47
N THR A 125 4.03 -26.99 15.32
CA THR A 125 2.98 -27.97 14.98
C THR A 125 3.04 -29.23 15.84
N THR A 126 4.23 -29.74 16.16
CA THR A 126 4.38 -30.95 17.00
C THR A 126 3.95 -30.73 18.44
N VAL A 127 4.01 -29.50 18.96
CA VAL A 127 3.52 -29.17 20.32
C VAL A 127 2.06 -28.73 20.30
N ALA A 128 1.65 -27.88 19.34
CA ALA A 128 0.30 -27.33 19.30
C ALA A 128 -0.77 -28.39 18.99
N VAL A 129 -0.50 -29.35 18.09
CA VAL A 129 -1.50 -30.36 17.70
C VAL A 129 -1.82 -31.32 18.86
N PRO A 130 -0.85 -31.91 19.58
CA PRO A 130 -1.15 -32.76 20.73
C PRO A 130 -1.77 -32.00 21.91
N THR A 131 -1.30 -30.78 22.20
CA THR A 131 -1.87 -29.97 23.29
C THR A 131 -3.32 -29.55 22.98
N TYR A 132 -3.60 -29.13 21.74
CA TYR A 132 -4.96 -28.84 21.30
C TYR A 132 -5.84 -30.11 21.25
N GLY A 133 -5.29 -31.24 20.79
CA GLY A 133 -5.99 -32.53 20.74
C GLY A 133 -6.39 -33.03 22.13
N THR A 134 -5.46 -33.01 23.09
CA THR A 134 -5.72 -33.38 24.49
C THR A 134 -6.71 -32.43 25.16
N TYR A 135 -6.56 -31.11 24.97
CA TYR A 135 -7.53 -30.12 25.42
C TYR A 135 -8.94 -30.40 24.86
N ARG A 136 -9.05 -30.66 23.55
CA ARG A 136 -10.33 -30.93 22.88
C ARG A 136 -10.95 -32.23 23.39
N LEU A 137 -10.14 -33.26 23.63
CA LEU A 137 -10.61 -34.53 24.20
C LEU A 137 -11.16 -34.33 25.62
N VAL A 138 -10.44 -33.62 26.48
CA VAL A 138 -10.91 -33.32 27.86
C VAL A 138 -12.21 -32.51 27.83
N LYS A 139 -12.30 -31.50 26.94
CA LYS A 139 -13.51 -30.71 26.77
C LYS A 139 -14.70 -31.58 26.33
N PHE A 140 -14.48 -32.50 25.38
CA PHE A 140 -15.51 -33.43 24.91
C PHE A 140 -15.96 -34.41 26.01
N LEU A 141 -15.01 -34.97 26.76
CA LEU A 141 -15.31 -35.87 27.88
C LEU A 141 -16.09 -35.15 28.99
N ARG A 142 -15.73 -33.91 29.34
CA ARG A 142 -16.46 -33.10 30.32
C ARG A 142 -17.90 -32.84 29.88
N GLN A 143 -18.11 -32.46 28.62
CA GLN A 143 -19.45 -32.29 28.06
C GLN A 143 -20.25 -33.60 28.07
N ARG A 144 -19.61 -34.74 27.77
CA ARG A 144 -20.27 -36.05 27.82
C ARG A 144 -20.69 -36.43 29.25
N HIS A 145 -19.86 -36.13 30.25
CA HIS A 145 -20.21 -36.34 31.65
C HIS A 145 -21.39 -35.46 32.09
N GLN A 146 -21.38 -34.17 31.75
CA GLN A 146 -22.49 -33.26 32.07
C GLN A 146 -23.81 -33.66 31.38
N ARG A 147 -23.75 -34.17 30.14
CA ARG A 147 -24.95 -34.73 29.48
C ARG A 147 -25.49 -35.95 30.21
N ARG A 148 -24.62 -36.86 30.65
CA ARG A 148 -25.04 -38.04 31.44
C ARG A 148 -25.69 -37.66 32.76
N SER A 149 -25.17 -36.67 33.48
CA SER A 149 -25.79 -36.21 34.74
C SER A 149 -27.14 -35.53 34.52
N ASN A 150 -27.30 -34.74 33.46
CA ASN A 150 -28.58 -34.08 33.15
C ASN A 150 -29.67 -35.07 32.75
N ILE A 151 -29.33 -36.15 32.04
CA ILE A 151 -30.28 -37.21 31.67
C ILE A 151 -30.80 -37.92 32.94
N GLN A 152 -29.91 -38.27 33.88
CA GLN A 152 -30.32 -38.90 35.14
C GLN A 152 -31.20 -37.98 36.01
N LEU A 153 -30.93 -36.67 36.03
CA LEU A 153 -31.75 -35.69 36.75
C LEU A 153 -33.13 -35.50 36.11
N THR A 154 -33.21 -35.48 34.77
CA THR A 154 -34.48 -35.36 34.06
C THR A 154 -35.34 -36.62 34.19
N GLU A 155 -34.73 -37.82 34.15
CA GLU A 155 -35.43 -39.06 34.47
C GLU A 155 -36.00 -39.04 35.89
N ARG A 156 -35.20 -38.67 36.90
CA ARG A 156 -35.66 -38.56 38.29
C ARG A 156 -36.78 -37.52 38.47
N ASN A 157 -36.65 -36.35 37.83
CA ASN A 157 -37.69 -35.31 37.88
C ASN A 157 -38.99 -35.77 37.19
N ASN A 158 -38.88 -36.47 36.05
CA ASN A 158 -40.03 -37.03 35.35
C ASN A 158 -40.73 -38.12 36.18
N ASP A 159 -39.98 -38.94 36.92
CA ASP A 159 -40.56 -39.92 37.85
C ASP A 159 -41.29 -39.25 39.02
N HIS A 160 -40.71 -38.21 39.62
CA HIS A 160 -41.40 -37.40 40.63
C HIS A 160 -42.68 -36.77 40.09
N ARG A 161 -42.64 -36.20 38.87
CA ARG A 161 -43.80 -35.58 38.22
C ARG A 161 -44.91 -36.60 37.89
N ARG A 162 -44.53 -37.81 37.45
CA ARG A 162 -45.50 -38.90 37.29
C ARG A 162 -46.13 -39.24 38.64
N ARG A 163 -45.33 -39.42 39.70
CA ARG A 163 -45.85 -39.73 41.04
C ARG A 163 -46.77 -38.64 41.61
N SER A 164 -46.45 -37.36 41.39
CA SER A 164 -47.32 -36.26 41.81
C SER A 164 -48.59 -36.18 40.98
N SER A 165 -48.54 -36.53 39.68
CA SER A 165 -49.74 -36.59 38.81
C SER A 165 -50.73 -37.68 39.24
N TRP A 166 -50.25 -38.83 39.74
CA TRP A 166 -51.12 -39.89 40.27
C TRP A 166 -51.78 -39.52 41.61
N ASN A 167 -51.21 -38.56 42.34
CA ASN A 167 -51.70 -38.09 43.65
C ASN A 167 -52.48 -36.76 43.57
N GLY A 168 -52.81 -36.29 42.36
CA GLY A 168 -53.33 -34.95 42.10
C GLY A 168 -54.64 -34.89 41.33
N ASP A 169 -55.49 -35.92 41.42
CA ASP A 169 -56.88 -35.88 40.94
C ASP A 169 -57.84 -35.83 42.13
N SER A 170 -57.78 -34.75 42.90
CA SER A 170 -58.88 -34.23 43.71
C SER A 170 -58.49 -32.80 44.03
N ASP A 171 -58.93 -31.87 43.20
CA ASP A 171 -59.48 -30.59 43.65
C ASP A 171 -59.83 -29.75 42.42
N GLN A 172 -61.13 -29.73 42.19
CA GLN A 172 -61.84 -28.81 41.34
C GLN A 172 -61.83 -27.44 42.00
N GLU A 173 -61.23 -26.41 41.38
CA GLU A 173 -61.61 -25.04 41.69
C GLU A 173 -61.26 -24.03 40.58
N SER A 174 -62.33 -23.51 39.98
CA SER A 174 -62.53 -22.14 39.49
C SER A 174 -61.35 -21.41 38.83
N GLY A 175 -61.46 -21.23 37.51
CA GLY A 175 -60.74 -20.16 36.80
C GLY A 175 -61.27 -18.79 37.20
N PRO A 176 -60.40 -17.78 37.41
CA PRO A 176 -60.84 -16.40 37.47
C PRO A 176 -60.88 -15.84 36.04
N SER A 177 -62.08 -15.50 35.57
CA SER A 177 -62.28 -14.58 34.45
C SER A 177 -61.80 -13.19 34.88
N THR A 178 -60.52 -12.89 34.68
CA THR A 178 -60.00 -11.54 34.89
C THR A 178 -60.46 -10.65 33.74
N ILE A 179 -61.39 -9.75 34.04
CA ILE A 179 -61.69 -8.58 33.21
C ILE A 179 -60.44 -7.70 33.29
N GLU A 180 -59.53 -7.91 32.34
CA GLU A 180 -58.29 -7.14 32.20
C GLU A 180 -58.67 -5.66 31.99
N THR A 181 -58.25 -4.81 32.91
CA THR A 181 -58.61 -3.39 32.88
C THR A 181 -57.96 -2.71 31.67
N ARG A 182 -58.61 -1.68 31.12
CA ARG A 182 -58.08 -0.92 29.98
C ARG A 182 -56.67 -0.37 30.27
N GLU A 183 -56.42 0.03 31.52
CA GLU A 183 -55.12 0.52 31.98
C GLU A 183 -54.04 -0.56 31.98
N GLU A 184 -54.33 -1.80 32.39
CA GLU A 184 -53.36 -2.91 32.30
C GLU A 184 -52.98 -3.25 30.85
N ARG A 185 -53.95 -3.14 29.93
CA ARG A 185 -53.71 -3.37 28.52
C ARG A 185 -52.88 -2.24 27.90
N GLU A 186 -53.15 -0.99 28.26
CA GLU A 186 -52.34 0.16 27.86
C GLU A 186 -50.91 0.10 28.44
N LEU A 187 -50.75 -0.36 29.69
CA LEU A 187 -49.44 -0.54 30.32
C LEU A 187 -48.63 -1.65 29.62
N ARG A 188 -49.26 -2.78 29.27
CA ARG A 188 -48.60 -3.86 28.52
C ARG A 188 -48.18 -3.43 27.13
N LEU A 189 -49.02 -2.66 26.44
CA LEU A 189 -48.69 -2.11 25.12
C LEU A 189 -47.54 -1.09 25.20
N ALA A 190 -47.51 -0.25 26.24
CA ALA A 190 -46.43 0.70 26.47
C ALA A 190 -45.08 -0.01 26.76
N ILE A 191 -45.11 -1.08 27.56
CA ILE A 191 -43.91 -1.91 27.83
C ILE A 191 -43.40 -2.54 26.53
N ALA A 192 -44.28 -3.18 25.74
CA ALA A 192 -43.91 -3.78 24.46
C ALA A 192 -43.38 -2.76 23.44
N ALA A 193 -43.95 -1.54 23.41
CA ALA A 193 -43.46 -0.46 22.56
C ALA A 193 -42.06 0.02 22.99
N SER A 194 -41.78 0.08 24.30
CA SER A 194 -40.47 0.48 24.82
C SER A 194 -39.35 -0.50 24.45
N GLU A 195 -39.64 -1.81 24.44
CA GLU A 195 -38.70 -2.84 24.01
C GLU A 195 -38.35 -2.70 22.53
N GLN A 196 -39.33 -2.43 21.66
CA GLN A 196 -39.10 -2.21 20.23
C GLN A 196 -38.26 -0.95 19.96
N THR A 197 -38.47 0.13 20.72
CA THR A 197 -37.65 1.34 20.58
C THR A 197 -36.21 1.10 21.01
N PHE A 198 -35.98 0.31 22.07
CA PHE A 198 -34.65 0.00 22.56
C PHE A 198 -33.85 -0.87 21.57
N GLU A 199 -34.48 -1.88 20.96
CA GLU A 199 -33.84 -2.71 19.92
C GLU A 199 -33.48 -1.89 18.67
N LYS A 200 -34.32 -0.94 18.28
CA LYS A 200 -34.05 -0.06 17.13
C LYS A 200 -32.85 0.86 17.39
N GLU A 201 -32.76 1.47 18.58
CA GLU A 201 -31.61 2.29 18.95
C GLU A 201 -30.31 1.48 19.07
N GLU A 202 -30.39 0.23 19.55
CA GLU A 202 -29.23 -0.67 19.59
C GLU A 202 -28.76 -1.07 18.19
N TYR A 203 -29.69 -1.32 17.25
CA TYR A 203 -29.38 -1.59 15.85
C TYR A 203 -28.71 -0.38 15.18
N GLU A 204 -29.25 0.83 15.38
CA GLU A 204 -28.67 2.07 14.85
C GLU A 204 -27.29 2.36 15.45
N ARG A 205 -27.07 2.14 16.75
CA ARG A 205 -25.73 2.23 17.35
C ARG A 205 -24.74 1.22 16.78
N LYS A 206 -25.17 -0.02 16.55
CA LYS A 206 -24.33 -1.05 15.92
C LYS A 206 -24.02 -0.73 14.46
N ALA A 207 -24.94 -0.10 13.73
CA ALA A 207 -24.72 0.33 12.34
C ALA A 207 -23.66 1.44 12.25
N ILE A 208 -23.67 2.42 13.17
CA ILE A 208 -22.66 3.49 13.20
C ILE A 208 -21.26 2.94 13.48
N VAL A 209 -21.13 1.92 14.33
CA VAL A 209 -19.82 1.27 14.63
C VAL A 209 -19.29 0.47 13.42
N PHE A 210 -20.16 0.04 12.50
CA PHE A 210 -19.74 -0.69 11.30
C PHE A 210 -19.17 0.23 10.20
N ASP A 211 -19.70 1.45 10.04
CA ASP A 211 -19.23 2.40 9.01
C ASP A 211 -17.79 2.91 9.26
N ASP A 212 -17.38 3.07 10.52
CA ASP A 212 -16.02 3.55 10.86
C ASP A 212 -14.91 2.52 10.52
N ASN A 213 -15.26 1.24 10.30
CA ASN A 213 -14.28 0.17 10.09
C ASN A 213 -14.04 -0.20 8.62
N ASP A 214 -14.82 0.34 7.67
CA ASP A 214 -14.72 0.00 6.23
C ASP A 214 -13.93 1.04 5.40
N SER A 215 -13.32 2.05 6.03
CA SER A 215 -12.46 3.03 5.34
C SER A 215 -11.03 2.53 5.02
N LEU A 216 -10.68 1.27 5.35
CA LEU A 216 -9.31 0.77 5.18
C LEU A 216 -9.15 -0.52 4.39
N ASN A 217 -10.21 -1.11 3.81
CA ASN A 217 -9.98 -2.35 3.04
C ASN A 217 -11.05 -2.72 2.03
N TYR A 218 -11.21 -1.98 0.92
CA TYR A 218 -11.72 -2.56 -0.34
C TYR A 218 -11.23 -1.77 -1.56
N GLY A 219 -9.92 -1.78 -1.77
CA GLY A 219 -9.34 -1.61 -3.09
C GLY A 219 -9.18 -2.97 -3.75
N GLU A 220 -10.27 -3.62 -4.18
CA GLU A 220 -10.23 -4.73 -5.14
C GLU A 220 -11.63 -5.00 -5.71
N MET A 221 -11.92 -4.35 -6.84
CA MET A 221 -13.12 -4.58 -7.65
C MET A 221 -13.01 -5.89 -8.45
N ASN A 222 -14.03 -6.75 -8.37
CA ASN A 222 -14.33 -7.72 -9.41
C ASN A 222 -15.46 -7.15 -10.30
N TRP A 223 -15.12 -6.79 -11.53
CA TRP A 223 -15.98 -6.12 -12.52
C TRP A 223 -17.09 -6.99 -13.11
N LYS A 224 -17.18 -8.28 -12.76
CA LYS A 224 -18.06 -9.24 -13.44
C LYS A 224 -19.52 -9.31 -12.98
N THR A 225 -19.93 -8.55 -11.95
CA THR A 225 -21.31 -8.64 -11.43
C THR A 225 -22.16 -7.40 -11.67
N ARG A 226 -21.65 -6.37 -12.36
CA ARG A 226 -22.38 -5.12 -12.63
C ARG A 226 -23.30 -5.17 -13.86
N ALA A 227 -23.30 -6.27 -14.62
CA ALA A 227 -24.05 -6.37 -15.89
C ALA A 227 -25.45 -7.00 -15.78
N SER A 228 -25.96 -7.31 -14.58
CA SER A 228 -27.25 -8.02 -14.44
C SER A 228 -28.39 -7.25 -13.75
N LEU A 229 -28.22 -5.97 -13.41
CA LEU A 229 -29.29 -5.21 -12.73
C LEU A 229 -29.76 -3.93 -13.43
N ASP A 230 -29.24 -3.59 -14.62
CA ASP A 230 -29.71 -2.44 -15.41
C ASP A 230 -30.89 -2.77 -16.35
N SER A 231 -31.76 -3.72 -15.99
CA SER A 231 -32.89 -4.13 -16.84
C SER A 231 -34.27 -4.13 -16.15
N LEU A 232 -34.44 -3.44 -15.03
CA LEU A 232 -35.76 -3.24 -14.41
C LEU A 232 -35.83 -1.93 -13.60
N SER A 233 -35.98 -0.80 -14.29
CA SER A 233 -36.74 0.37 -13.81
C SER A 233 -36.89 1.42 -14.92
N THR A 234 -37.80 1.17 -15.84
CA THR A 234 -38.52 2.22 -16.58
C THR A 234 -39.91 2.35 -15.97
N VAL A 235 -40.58 3.49 -16.15
CA VAL A 235 -41.90 3.92 -15.57
C VAL A 235 -41.71 4.65 -14.23
N ASP A 236 -42.05 5.91 -13.96
CA ASP A 236 -42.61 7.10 -14.63
C ASP A 236 -42.04 8.30 -13.82
N GLY A 237 -41.73 9.48 -14.35
CA GLY A 237 -42.68 10.47 -14.85
C GLY A 237 -42.02 11.87 -14.80
N GLU A 238 -42.42 12.70 -15.75
CA GLU A 238 -41.92 14.04 -16.08
C GLU A 238 -42.05 15.06 -14.94
N GLU A 239 -41.10 16.01 -14.83
CA GLU A 239 -41.47 17.43 -14.93
C GLU A 239 -40.29 18.30 -15.38
N GLN A 240 -40.62 19.23 -16.28
CA GLN A 240 -39.75 20.13 -17.02
C GLN A 240 -39.22 21.27 -16.12
N ASN A 241 -38.07 21.86 -16.50
CA ASN A 241 -37.94 23.30 -16.83
C ASN A 241 -36.50 23.83 -16.61
N SER A 242 -35.84 24.03 -17.74
CA SER A 242 -35.00 25.19 -18.13
C SER A 242 -34.46 26.14 -17.04
N ARG A 243 -33.13 26.33 -16.99
CA ARG A 243 -32.44 27.57 -17.43
C ARG A 243 -30.98 27.63 -16.94
N SER A 244 -30.08 27.65 -17.93
CA SER A 244 -28.91 28.55 -18.05
C SER A 244 -28.13 28.97 -16.78
N ARG A 245 -26.82 28.69 -16.76
CA ARG A 245 -25.79 29.74 -16.81
C ARG A 245 -24.40 29.16 -17.01
N GLN A 246 -23.90 29.33 -18.24
CA GLN A 246 -22.47 29.45 -18.53
C GLN A 246 -21.87 30.60 -17.70
N ARG A 247 -20.63 30.42 -17.23
CA ARG A 247 -19.62 31.50 -17.09
C ARG A 247 -18.25 30.92 -16.71
N SER A 248 -17.34 30.93 -17.68
CA SER A 248 -15.95 31.37 -17.49
C SER A 248 -15.85 32.72 -18.19
N PRO A 249 -15.05 33.71 -17.70
CA PRO A 249 -13.64 33.77 -18.12
C PRO A 249 -12.65 34.43 -17.12
N LEU A 250 -11.35 34.14 -17.29
CA LEU A 250 -10.17 34.94 -16.87
C LEU A 250 -10.09 36.27 -17.68
N PRO A 251 -9.11 37.23 -17.57
CA PRO A 251 -7.79 37.22 -16.88
C PRO A 251 -7.30 38.58 -16.25
N SER A 252 -6.05 38.55 -15.74
CA SER A 252 -4.97 39.57 -15.94
C SER A 252 -4.64 40.62 -14.86
N ARG A 253 -3.39 40.48 -14.34
CA ARG A 253 -2.29 41.45 -14.06
C ARG A 253 -2.60 42.89 -13.58
N LYS A 254 -1.79 43.32 -12.60
CA LYS A 254 -0.73 44.37 -12.66
C LYS A 254 -0.13 44.52 -11.24
N SER A 255 1.15 44.28 -10.93
CA SER A 255 2.45 44.83 -11.37
C SER A 255 2.92 46.08 -10.61
N LEU A 256 4.25 46.10 -10.38
CA LEU A 256 5.19 47.21 -10.12
C LEU A 256 5.60 47.45 -8.65
N LEU A 257 6.85 47.13 -8.26
CA LEU A 257 8.17 47.74 -8.58
C LEU A 257 8.47 48.99 -7.75
N LYS A 258 9.59 48.93 -6.99
CA LYS A 258 10.58 50.02 -6.92
C LYS A 258 11.99 49.43 -6.87
N LEU A 259 12.77 49.76 -7.91
CA LEU A 259 14.25 49.78 -7.97
C LEU A 259 14.71 51.06 -7.23
N THR A 260 15.92 51.24 -6.67
CA THR A 260 17.34 51.25 -7.16
C THR A 260 18.23 51.68 -5.94
N PRO A 261 19.55 52.05 -6.03
CA PRO A 261 20.72 51.49 -6.73
C PRO A 261 22.04 51.40 -5.88
N THR A 262 23.01 50.66 -6.43
CA THR A 262 24.50 50.84 -6.50
C THR A 262 25.36 51.11 -5.25
N THR A 263 26.44 50.33 -5.09
CA THR A 263 27.83 50.80 -5.25
C THR A 263 28.77 49.65 -5.63
N VAL A 264 29.71 50.02 -6.50
CA VAL A 264 30.86 49.28 -7.06
C VAL A 264 32.06 49.52 -6.16
N THR A 265 32.88 48.49 -5.88
CA THR A 265 34.33 48.68 -5.69
C THR A 265 35.07 47.45 -6.23
N ASP A 266 35.95 47.73 -7.18
CA ASP A 266 37.02 46.88 -7.65
C ASP A 266 37.89 46.34 -6.50
N ASN A 267 38.45 45.14 -6.65
CA ASN A 267 39.83 44.92 -6.25
C ASN A 267 40.46 43.79 -7.05
N LYS A 268 41.62 44.15 -7.60
CA LYS A 268 42.50 43.39 -8.48
C LYS A 268 43.83 43.34 -7.75
N PHE A 269 44.28 42.16 -7.35
CA PHE A 269 45.69 41.75 -7.22
C PHE A 269 45.73 40.22 -7.14
#